data_AF-A0A2V3PJT6-F1
#
_entry.id   AF-A0A2V3PJT6-F1
#
_cell.length_a   1.000
_cell.length_b   1.000
_cell.length_c   1.000
_cell.angle_alpha   90.00
_cell.angle_beta   90.00
_cell.angle_gamma   90.00
#
_symmetry.space_group_name_H-M   'P 1'
#
loop_
_entity.id
_entity.type
_entity.pdbx_description
1 polymer ?
#
loop_
_entity_poly.entity_id
_entity_poly.type
_entity_poly.pdbx_seq_one_letter_code
_entity_poly.pdbx_strand_id
1 'polypeptide(L)' 'GGVGSFLINKGSGVLFDHAGETQMVFMGFKGEEAGYFIIFSICAVAYLIGWTVMKSLVPKYSPITDL' A
#
# COMPACT_ATOMS: atom_id res chain seq x y z
N GLY A 1 -7.04 12.77 -5.45
CA GLY A 1 -6.94 11.37 -4.99
C GLY A 1 -8.29 10.68 -5.03
N GLY A 2 -8.71 10.18 -6.19
CA GLY A 2 -9.99 9.47 -6.36
C GLY A 2 -9.84 8.14 -7.10
N VAL A 3 -8.96 8.09 -8.11
CA VAL A 3 -8.67 6.85 -8.88
C VAL A 3 -8.01 5.79 -8.01
N GLY A 4 -7.04 6.18 -7.16
CA GLY A 4 -6.41 5.25 -6.22
C GLY A 4 -7.39 4.71 -5.18
N SER A 5 -8.26 5.56 -4.65
CA SER A 5 -9.30 5.18 -3.67
C SER A 5 -10.33 4.21 -4.27
N PHE A 6 -10.68 4.41 -5.54
CA PHE A 6 -11.61 3.52 -6.25
C PHE A 6 -10.98 2.16 -6.54
N LEU A 7 -9.71 2.13 -6.99
CA LEU A 7 -8.96 0.89 -7.25
C LEU A 7 -8.73 0.08 -5.96
N ILE A 8 -8.38 0.75 -4.86
CA ILE A 8 -8.17 0.07 -3.57
C ILE A 8 -9.50 -0.42 -3.01
N ASN A 9 -10.59 0.36 -3.03
CA ASN A 9 -11.88 -0.13 -2.50
C ASN A 9 -12.46 -1.29 -3.32
N LYS A 10 -12.37 -1.24 -4.66
CA LYS A 10 -12.80 -2.37 -5.51
C LYS A 10 -11.88 -3.58 -5.36
N GLY A 11 -10.56 -3.36 -5.34
CA GLY A 11 -9.57 -4.42 -5.21
C GLY A 11 -9.64 -5.10 -3.84
N SER A 12 -9.72 -4.33 -2.75
CA SER A 12 -9.86 -4.86 -1.39
C SER A 12 -11.16 -5.63 -1.21
N GLY A 13 -12.28 -5.17 -1.78
CA GLY A 13 -13.56 -5.90 -1.72
C GLY A 13 -13.47 -7.28 -2.37
N VAL A 14 -12.96 -7.35 -3.60
CA VAL A 14 -12.76 -8.64 -4.31
C VAL A 14 -11.73 -9.51 -3.59
N LEU A 15 -10.67 -8.93 -3.05
CA LEU A 15 -9.64 -9.66 -2.32
C LEU A 15 -10.17 -10.23 -0.99
N PHE A 16 -11.06 -9.49 -0.30
CA PHE A 16 -11.75 -9.97 0.90
C PHE A 16 -12.74 -11.09 0.58
N ASP A 17 -13.56 -10.94 -0.46
CA ASP A 17 -14.49 -11.98 -0.89
C ASP A 17 -13.73 -13.26 -1.27
N HIS A 18 -12.61 -13.14 -2.00
CA HIS A 18 -11.78 -14.28 -2.36
C HIS A 18 -11.04 -14.89 -1.16
N ALA A 19 -10.61 -14.06 -0.19
CA ALA A 19 -9.96 -14.53 1.04
C ALA A 19 -10.93 -15.27 1.97
N GLY A 20 -12.17 -14.82 2.02
CA GLY A 20 -13.28 -15.45 2.74
C GLY A 20 -13.73 -16.76 2.11
N GLU A 21 -14.02 -16.78 0.80
CA GLU A 21 -14.45 -18.00 0.09
C GLU A 21 -13.37 -19.08 0.04
N THR A 22 -12.11 -18.70 -0.18
CA THR A 22 -11.01 -19.67 -0.34
C THR A 22 -10.41 -20.11 1.00
N GLN A 23 -10.89 -19.58 2.14
CA GLN A 23 -10.30 -19.83 3.47
C GLN A 23 -8.77 -19.62 3.43
N MET A 24 -8.31 -18.51 2.84
CA MET A 24 -6.88 -18.29 2.63
C MET A 24 -6.13 -18.30 3.97
N VAL A 25 -5.20 -19.25 4.11
CA VAL A 25 -4.35 -19.38 5.30
C VAL A 25 -3.05 -18.65 5.02
N PHE A 26 -2.96 -17.41 5.51
CA PHE A 26 -1.71 -16.66 5.41
C PHE A 26 -1.06 -16.62 6.78
N MET A 27 0.11 -17.26 6.90
CA MET A 27 0.99 -17.16 8.07
C MET A 27 0.34 -17.59 9.42
N GLY A 28 -0.64 -18.51 9.37
CA GLY A 28 -1.32 -19.09 10.54
C GLY A 28 -2.72 -18.55 10.83
N PHE A 29 -3.13 -17.47 10.16
CA PHE A 29 -4.45 -16.86 10.29
C PHE A 29 -5.38 -17.34 9.15
N LYS A 30 -6.63 -17.69 9.50
CA LYS A 30 -7.61 -18.32 8.58
C LYS A 30 -8.70 -17.32 8.19
N GLY A 31 -8.89 -17.12 6.89
CA GLY A 31 -10.06 -16.38 6.37
C GLY A 31 -9.91 -14.86 6.45
N GLU A 32 -10.85 -14.18 7.10
CA GLU A 32 -10.95 -12.70 7.09
C GLU A 32 -9.73 -12.01 7.71
N GLU A 33 -9.15 -12.60 8.75
CA GLU A 33 -7.94 -12.08 9.43
C GLU A 33 -6.73 -12.02 8.49
N ALA A 34 -6.59 -13.00 7.61
CA ALA A 34 -5.57 -13.00 6.56
C ALA A 34 -5.80 -11.87 5.54
N GLY A 35 -7.07 -11.58 5.21
CA GLY A 35 -7.45 -10.47 4.35
C GLY A 35 -7.01 -9.10 4.90
N TYR A 36 -7.26 -8.84 6.18
CA TYR A 36 -6.80 -7.60 6.85
C TYR A 36 -5.27 -7.47 6.83
N PHE A 37 -4.54 -8.56 7.06
CA PHE A 37 -3.08 -8.56 7.04
C PHE A 37 -2.50 -8.21 5.66
N ILE A 38 -3.11 -8.71 4.59
CA ILE A 38 -2.68 -8.42 3.21
C ILE A 38 -2.87 -6.94 2.87
N ILE A 39 -4.02 -6.35 3.24
CA ILE A 39 -4.28 -4.92 3.00
C ILE A 39 -3.32 -4.05 3.79
N PHE A 40 -3.05 -4.41 5.04
CA PHE A 40 -2.07 -3.71 5.87
C PHE A 40 -0.68 -3.75 5.23
N SER A 41 -0.29 -4.90 4.69
CA SER A 41 0.97 -5.09 3.96
C SER A 41 1.04 -4.23 2.69
N ILE A 42 -0.02 -4.19 1.89
CA ILE A 42 -0.09 -3.35 0.68
C ILE A 42 0.02 -1.86 1.04
N CYS A 43 -0.66 -1.44 2.11
CA CYS A 43 -0.62 -0.05 2.58
C CYS A 43 0.79 0.34 3.05
N ALA A 44 1.49 -0.56 3.75
CA ALA A 44 2.87 -0.36 4.16
C ALA A 44 3.81 -0.18 2.95
N VAL A 45 3.66 -1.01 1.91
CA VAL A 45 4.44 -0.88 0.67
C VAL A 45 4.13 0.44 -0.04
N ALA A 46 2.85 0.82 -0.15
CA ALA A 46 2.45 2.09 -0.76
C ALA A 46 3.03 3.30 -0.02
N TYR A 47 3.04 3.27 1.32
CA TYR A 47 3.65 4.31 2.14
C TYR A 47 5.17 4.39 1.91
N LEU A 48 5.87 3.25 1.86
CA LEU A 48 7.29 3.19 1.54
C LEU A 48 7.60 3.76 0.16
N ILE A 49 6.79 3.44 -0.86
CA ILE A 49 6.94 4.02 -2.20
C ILE A 49 6.79 5.54 -2.14
N GLY A 50 5.72 6.05 -1.49
CA GLY A 50 5.54 7.50 -1.30
C GLY A 50 6.73 8.15 -0.59
N TRP A 51 7.26 7.51 0.46
CA TRP A 51 8.45 7.96 1.18
C TRP A 51 9.70 8.00 0.29
N THR A 52 9.93 6.96 -0.52
CA THR A 52 11.07 6.94 -1.47
C THR A 52 10.95 8.03 -2.53
N VAL A 53 9.75 8.29 -3.03
CA VAL A 53 9.49 9.38 -3.99
C VAL A 53 9.76 10.73 -3.34
N MET A 54 9.28 10.96 -2.11
CA MET A 54 9.57 12.19 -1.37
C MET A 54 11.08 12.38 -1.15
N LYS A 55 11.82 11.31 -0.84
CA LYS A 55 13.28 11.38 -0.64
C LYS A 55 14.06 11.60 -1.94
N SER A 56 13.53 11.11 -3.07
CA SER A 56 14.09 11.31 -4.41
C SER A 56 13.80 12.72 -4.94
N LEU A 57 12.60 13.24 -4.64
CA LEU A 57 12.13 14.53 -5.13
C LEU A 57 12.55 15.70 -4.27
N VAL A 58 12.97 15.50 -3.00
CA VAL A 58 13.70 16.51 -2.22
C VAL A 58 14.96 16.86 -3.02
N PRO A 59 14.96 18.01 -3.72
CA PRO A 59 16.12 18.41 -4.49
C PRO A 59 17.19 18.70 -3.45
N LYS A 60 18.41 18.19 -3.66
CA LYS A 60 19.55 18.68 -2.90
C LYS A 60 19.63 20.18 -3.18
N TYR A 61 19.20 20.99 -2.23
CA TYR A 61 19.29 22.44 -2.30
C TYR A 61 20.78 22.76 -2.45
N SER A 62 21.20 23.11 -3.66
CA SER A 62 22.52 23.66 -3.89
C SER A 62 22.37 25.16 -3.66
N PRO A 63 22.84 25.72 -2.52
CA PRO A 63 22.88 27.16 -2.36
C PRO A 63 23.66 27.75 -3.54
N ILE A 64 23.09 28.75 -4.18
CA ILE A 64 23.71 29.47 -5.30
C ILE A 64 24.95 30.13 -4.70
N THR A 65 26.12 29.60 -5.05
CA THR A 65 27.42 30.05 -4.52
C THR A 65 28.09 30.96 -5.55
N ASP A 66 27.32 31.90 -6.12
CA ASP A 66 27.85 32.90 -7.05
C ASP A 66 27.49 34.30 -6.55
N LEU A 67 28.53 34.93 -5.98
CA LEU A 67 28.77 36.36 -5.69
C LEU A 67 27.74 37.14 -4.86
#